data_AF-A0A2T4UZG9-F1
#
_entry.id   AF-A0A2T4UZG9-F1
#
_cell.length_a   1.000
_cell.length_b   1.000
_cell.length_c   1.000
_cell.angle_alpha   90.00
_cell.angle_beta   90.00
_cell.angle_gamma   90.00
#
_symmetry.space_group_name_H-M   'P 1'
#
loop_
_entity.id
_entity.type
_entity.pdbx_description
1 polymer ?
#
loop_
_entity_poly.entity_id
_entity_poly.type
_entity_poly.pdbx_seq_one_letter_code
_entity_poly.pdbx_strand_id
1 'polypeptide(L)'
;MRESYSASAFWRPRSESREEWAGRAETFFRLLAECHPSLTRWYEEGRSAEESLQLGFEPTREAFARFFGRSKSRFAEGGFLFRAWTGHLDLAQGGTVGRWESRRPGRRCT
;
A
#
# COMPACT_ATOMS: atom_id res chain seq x y z
N MET A 1 18.44 -22.49 -1.40
CA MET A 1 17.24 -22.42 -0.54
C MET A 1 16.70 -21.01 -0.66
N ARG A 2 15.44 -20.84 -1.11
CA ARG A 2 14.82 -19.53 -1.35
C ARG A 2 13.69 -19.41 -0.34
N GLU A 3 13.93 -18.66 0.72
CA GLU A 3 12.95 -18.45 1.79
C GLU A 3 12.14 -17.19 1.47
N SER A 4 10.82 -17.30 1.51
CA SER A 4 9.91 -16.17 1.31
C SER A 4 9.48 -15.64 2.67
N TYR A 5 9.80 -14.38 2.97
CA TYR A 5 9.41 -13.73 4.21
C TYR A 5 8.23 -12.79 3.96
N SER A 6 7.20 -12.89 4.78
CA SER A 6 6.08 -11.95 4.80
C SER A 6 6.03 -11.24 6.15
N ALA A 7 5.82 -9.92 6.12
CA ALA A 7 5.57 -9.10 7.29
C ALA A 7 4.21 -8.43 7.13
N SER A 8 3.43 -8.42 8.20
CA SER A 8 2.11 -7.78 8.22
C SER A 8 1.93 -7.06 9.54
N ALA A 9 1.36 -5.87 9.47
CA ALA A 9 1.05 -5.05 10.63
C ALA A 9 -0.43 -4.65 10.57
N PHE A 10 -1.07 -4.67 11.73
CA PHE A 10 -2.49 -4.33 11.89
C PHE A 10 -2.61 -3.15 12.85
N TRP A 11 -3.53 -2.24 12.56
CA TRP A 11 -3.84 -1.10 13.41
C TRP A 11 -5.33 -1.08 13.72
N ARG A 12 -5.70 -0.50 14.87
CA ARG A 12 -7.11 -0.27 15.22
C ARG A 12 -7.76 0.68 14.20
N PRO A 13 -9.09 0.56 13.98
CA PRO A 13 -9.83 1.52 13.16
C PRO A 13 -9.60 2.95 13.67
N ARG A 14 -9.31 3.88 12.75
CA ARG A 14 -9.11 5.30 13.04
C ARG A 14 -10.03 6.13 12.17
N SER A 15 -10.62 7.16 12.77
CA SER A 15 -11.40 8.17 12.07
C SER A 15 -10.47 9.30 11.62
N GLU A 16 -9.52 8.99 10.74
CA GLU A 16 -8.59 9.95 10.15
C GLU A 16 -9.11 10.40 8.77
N SER A 17 -8.86 11.66 8.41
CA SER A 17 -9.11 12.20 7.07
C SER A 17 -8.18 11.58 6.03
N ARG A 18 -8.52 11.68 4.75
CA ARG A 18 -7.71 11.10 3.65
C ARG A 18 -6.31 11.69 3.61
N GLU A 19 -6.22 12.97 3.95
CA GLU A 19 -5.00 13.77 3.96
C GLU A 19 -4.05 13.35 5.09
N GLU A 20 -4.59 12.93 6.23
CA GLU A 20 -3.83 12.34 7.34
C GLU A 20 -3.34 10.94 6.99
N TRP A 21 -4.20 10.10 6.38
CA TRP A 21 -3.78 8.80 5.87
C TRP A 21 -2.65 8.92 4.85
N ALA A 22 -2.72 9.92 3.95
CA ALA A 22 -1.70 10.19 2.94
C ALA A 22 -0.36 10.58 3.58
N GLY A 23 -0.36 11.45 4.58
CA GLY A 23 0.87 11.83 5.29
C GLY A 23 1.49 10.66 6.07
N ARG A 24 0.67 9.77 6.66
CA ARG A 24 1.18 8.56 7.32
C ARG A 24 1.76 7.56 6.31
N ALA A 25 1.13 7.42 5.14
CA ALA A 25 1.65 6.58 4.08
C ALA A 25 3.02 7.12 3.59
N GLU A 26 3.10 8.40 3.24
CA GLU A 26 4.37 9.05 2.86
C GLU A 26 5.47 8.82 3.91
N THR A 27 5.17 9.06 5.19
CA THR A 27 6.14 8.82 6.27
C THR A 27 6.61 7.38 6.31
N PHE A 28 5.70 6.41 6.14
CA PHE A 28 6.05 5.00 6.12
C PHE A 28 6.96 4.63 4.94
N PHE A 29 6.63 5.08 3.73
CA PHE A 29 7.43 4.79 2.54
C PHE A 29 8.79 5.51 2.56
N ARG A 30 8.86 6.71 3.13
CA ARG A 30 10.14 7.39 3.37
C ARG A 30 11.04 6.59 4.32
N LEU A 31 10.49 6.11 5.44
CA LEU A 31 11.24 5.27 6.38
C LEU A 31 11.69 3.94 5.74
N LEU A 32 10.88 3.34 4.87
CA LEU A 32 11.29 2.16 4.10
C LEU A 32 12.47 2.46 3.17
N ALA A 33 12.45 3.61 2.49
CA ALA A 33 13.55 4.03 1.61
C ALA A 33 14.87 4.24 2.37
N GLU A 34 14.81 4.67 3.63
CA GLU A 34 15.98 4.78 4.53
C GLU A 34 16.55 3.40 4.92
N CYS A 35 15.71 2.37 5.03
CA CYS A 35 16.13 1.01 5.39
C CYS A 35 16.92 0.32 4.27
N HIS A 36 16.53 0.48 3.00
CA HIS A 36 17.20 -0.20 1.89
C HIS A 36 16.98 0.50 0.53
N PRO A 37 18.01 0.62 -0.33
CA PRO A 37 17.88 1.26 -1.64
C PRO A 37 16.83 0.65 -2.58
N SER A 38 16.54 -0.66 -2.46
CA SER A 38 15.48 -1.30 -3.27
C SER A 38 14.06 -0.87 -2.88
N LEU A 39 13.88 -0.20 -1.74
CA LEU A 39 12.61 0.31 -1.25
C LEU A 39 12.40 1.80 -1.61
N THR A 40 13.22 2.33 -2.53
CA THR A 40 13.11 3.71 -3.03
C THR A 40 12.17 3.84 -4.23
N ARG A 41 11.91 2.74 -4.94
CA ARG A 41 11.08 2.73 -6.16
C ARG A 41 9.83 1.91 -5.95
N TRP A 42 8.70 2.46 -6.35
CA TRP A 42 7.40 1.85 -6.18
C TRP A 42 6.55 2.00 -7.42
N TYR A 43 5.76 0.97 -7.66
CA TYR A 43 4.90 0.82 -8.81
C TYR A 43 3.51 0.40 -8.32
N GLU A 44 2.46 0.91 -8.94
CA GLU A 44 1.10 0.40 -8.70
C GLU A 44 0.99 -1.04 -9.24
N GLU A 45 0.14 -1.86 -8.62
CA GLU A 45 -0.19 -3.19 -9.15
C GLU A 45 -1.15 -3.05 -10.33
N GLY A 46 -0.65 -3.28 -11.54
CA GLY A 46 -1.40 -3.39 -12.79
C GLY A 46 -1.84 -4.82 -13.08
N ARG A 47 -2.45 -5.05 -14.25
CA ARG A 47 -2.99 -6.37 -14.64
C ARG A 47 -1.90 -7.37 -15.05
N SER A 48 -0.70 -6.88 -15.37
CA SER A 48 0.48 -7.68 -15.67
C SER A 48 1.72 -7.00 -15.11
N ALA A 49 2.83 -7.75 -14.98
CA ALA A 49 4.08 -7.17 -14.49
C ALA A 49 4.61 -6.06 -15.41
N GLU A 50 4.48 -6.23 -16.73
CA GLU A 50 4.86 -5.23 -17.73
C GLU A 50 4.01 -3.95 -17.64
N GLU A 51 2.69 -4.09 -17.46
CA GLU A 51 1.79 -2.95 -17.25
C GLU A 51 2.15 -2.23 -15.95
N SER A 52 2.43 -3.00 -14.89
CA SER A 52 2.76 -2.46 -13.57
C SER A 52 4.08 -1.67 -13.57
N LEU A 53 5.08 -2.07 -14.37
CA LEU A 53 6.33 -1.33 -14.52
C LEU A 53 6.15 0.05 -15.14
N GLN A 54 5.06 0.28 -15.88
CA GLN A 54 4.70 1.59 -16.43
C GLN A 54 3.97 2.48 -15.40
N LEU A 55 3.53 1.90 -14.28
CA LEU A 55 2.77 2.60 -13.22
C LEU A 55 3.66 3.01 -12.05
N GLY A 56 4.88 3.46 -12.35
CA GLY A 56 5.79 4.02 -11.35
C GLY A 56 5.19 5.26 -10.69
N PHE A 57 5.33 5.37 -9.37
CA PHE A 57 4.91 6.55 -8.63
C PHE A 57 5.93 6.92 -7.56
N GLU A 58 6.01 8.22 -7.28
CA GLU A 58 6.76 8.71 -6.14
C GLU A 58 5.85 8.68 -4.90
N PRO A 59 6.28 8.09 -3.77
CA PRO A 59 5.43 7.90 -2.60
C PRO A 59 5.25 9.19 -1.78
N THR A 60 4.76 10.24 -2.43
CA THR A 60 4.44 11.53 -1.80
C THR A 60 3.02 11.56 -1.26
N ARG A 61 2.75 12.49 -0.35
CA ARG A 61 1.40 12.75 0.18
C ARG A 61 0.39 13.02 -0.93
N GLU A 62 0.76 13.78 -1.96
CA GLU A 62 -0.12 14.11 -3.08
C GLU A 62 -0.49 12.87 -3.89
N ALA A 63 0.48 11.99 -4.13
CA ALA A 63 0.25 10.72 -4.82
C ALA A 63 -0.73 9.85 -4.03
N PHE A 64 -0.53 9.71 -2.71
CA PHE A 64 -1.42 8.94 -1.85
C PHE A 64 -2.81 9.56 -1.72
N ALA A 65 -2.93 10.88 -1.61
CA ALA A 65 -4.22 11.57 -1.59
C ALA A 65 -5.01 11.30 -2.88
N ARG A 66 -4.32 11.32 -4.04
CA ARG A 66 -4.92 10.95 -5.33
C ARG A 66 -5.37 9.48 -5.35
N PHE A 67 -4.57 8.56 -4.81
CA PHE A 67 -4.94 7.14 -4.75
C PHE A 67 -6.14 6.89 -3.84
N PHE A 68 -6.20 7.53 -2.68
CA PHE A 68 -7.31 7.39 -1.73
C PHE A 68 -8.58 8.11 -2.20
N GLY A 69 -8.45 9.03 -3.17
CA GLY A 69 -9.57 9.66 -3.85
C GLY A 69 -10.21 8.82 -4.97
N ARG A 70 -9.51 7.81 -5.53
CA ARG A 70 -10.05 6.96 -6.61
C ARG A 70 -11.17 6.06 -6.08
N SER A 71 -12.31 5.98 -6.76
CA SER A 71 -13.42 5.11 -6.32
C SER A 71 -13.05 3.63 -6.23
N LYS A 72 -12.12 3.17 -7.10
CA LYS A 72 -11.61 1.79 -7.14
C LYS A 72 -10.82 1.38 -5.91
N SER A 73 -10.27 2.33 -5.16
CA SER A 73 -9.56 2.03 -3.92
C SER A 73 -10.50 2.01 -2.71
N ARG A 74 -11.74 2.49 -2.84
CA ARG A 74 -12.70 2.63 -1.75
C ARG A 74 -13.54 1.37 -1.58
N PHE A 75 -13.54 0.82 -0.37
CA PHE A 75 -14.43 -0.26 0.03
C PHE A 75 -15.78 0.28 0.52
N ALA A 76 -16.82 -0.56 0.46
CA ALA A 76 -18.20 -0.20 0.81
C ALA A 76 -18.37 0.30 2.26
N GLU A 77 -17.40 0.01 3.15
CA GLU A 77 -17.46 0.30 4.58
C GLU A 77 -16.52 1.44 5.03
N GLY A 78 -15.92 2.17 4.08
CA GLY A 78 -15.22 3.43 4.34
C GLY A 78 -13.71 3.36 4.48
N GLY A 79 -13.07 2.21 4.24
CA GLY A 79 -11.61 2.14 4.11
C GLY A 79 -11.18 1.95 2.65
N PHE A 80 -9.88 1.68 2.49
CA PHE A 80 -9.26 1.61 1.18
C PHE A 80 -8.16 0.55 1.09
N LEU A 81 -8.07 -0.07 -0.09
CA LEU A 81 -7.03 -1.02 -0.47
C LEU A 81 -6.03 -0.31 -1.39
N PHE A 82 -4.75 -0.43 -1.05
CA PHE A 82 -3.65 0.04 -1.87
C PHE A 82 -2.60 -1.06 -1.97
N ARG A 83 -2.14 -1.36 -3.17
CA ARG A 83 -1.09 -2.36 -3.41
C ARG A 83 0.01 -1.70 -4.23
N ALA A 84 1.24 -1.82 -3.74
CA ALA A 84 2.43 -1.35 -4.42
C ALA A 84 3.53 -2.40 -4.35
N TRP A 85 4.40 -2.40 -5.35
CA TRP A 85 5.52 -3.32 -5.44
C TRP A 85 6.75 -2.57 -5.96
N THR A 86 7.93 -3.14 -5.71
CA THR A 86 9.23 -2.51 -5.99
C THR A 86 9.72 -2.70 -7.42
N GLY A 87 8.93 -3.33 -8.30
CA GLY A 87 9.23 -3.47 -9.73
C GLY A 87 10.25 -4.56 -10.07
N HIS A 88 10.73 -5.31 -9.08
CA HIS A 88 11.65 -6.39 -9.36
C HIS A 88 10.92 -7.64 -9.84
N LEU A 89 11.23 -8.06 -11.07
CA LEU A 89 10.72 -9.31 -11.67
C LEU A 89 11.43 -10.55 -11.12
N ASP A 90 12.62 -10.38 -10.55
CA ASP A 90 13.35 -11.46 -9.90
C ASP A 90 12.95 -11.59 -8.43
N LEU A 91 12.37 -12.73 -8.06
CA LEU A 91 11.94 -13.05 -6.69
C LEU A 91 13.10 -13.04 -5.65
N ALA A 92 14.37 -12.95 -6.07
CA ALA A 92 15.52 -12.82 -5.16
C ALA A 92 15.70 -11.41 -4.59
N GLN A 93 15.14 -10.38 -5.22
CA GLN A 93 15.27 -9.00 -4.77
C GLN A 93 13.91 -8.37 -4.97
N GLY A 94 13.09 -8.18 -3.95
CA GLY A 94 11.79 -7.57 -4.16
C GLY A 94 10.95 -7.52 -2.90
N GLY A 95 10.33 -6.36 -2.67
CA GLY A 95 9.30 -6.16 -1.67
C GLY A 95 7.96 -5.83 -2.32
N THR A 96 6.89 -6.45 -1.82
CA THR A 96 5.51 -6.09 -2.15
C THR A 96 4.83 -5.59 -0.89
N VAL A 97 4.22 -4.42 -0.96
CA VAL A 97 3.38 -3.88 0.10
C VAL A 97 1.93 -3.98 -0.36
N GLY A 98 1.23 -4.98 0.17
CA GLY A 98 -0.23 -5.03 0.09
C GLY A 98 -0.81 -4.43 1.36
N ARG A 99 -1.69 -3.44 1.25
CA ARG A 99 -2.40 -2.88 2.40
C ARG A 99 -3.81 -3.47 2.51
N TRP A 100 -4.05 -4.30 3.53
CA TRP A 100 -5.37 -4.88 3.81
C TRP A 100 -6.19 -4.08 4.85
N GLU A 101 -7.51 -4.10 4.70
CA GLU A 101 -8.51 -3.28 5.41
C GLU A 101 -9.20 -4.04 6.57
N SER A 102 -9.60 -3.34 7.65
CA SER A 102 -10.20 -3.96 8.85
C SER A 102 -11.64 -4.44 8.66
N ARG A 103 -11.93 -5.67 9.09
CA ARG A 103 -13.28 -6.10 9.53
C ARG A 103 -13.65 -5.38 10.84
N ARG A 104 -14.88 -4.86 10.97
CA ARG A 104 -15.50 -4.75 12.30
C ARG A 104 -16.16 -6.10 12.67
N PRO A 105 -16.15 -6.49 13.96
CA PRO A 105 -16.94 -7.61 14.43
C PRO A 105 -18.42 -7.30 14.23
N GLY A 106 -19.19 -8.33 13.89
CA GLY A 106 -20.57 -8.23 13.45
C GLY A 106 -21.41 -7.28 14.29
N ARG A 107 -22.29 -6.55 13.60
CA ARG A 107 -23.47 -5.94 14.24
C ARG A 107 -24.14 -7.06 15.04
N ARG A 108 -24.25 -6.90 16.36
CA ARG A 108 -25.28 -7.61 17.11
C ARG A 108 -26.60 -7.13 16.52
N CYS A 109 -27.33 -8.04 15.88
CA CYS A 109 -28.75 -7.87 15.63
C CYS A 109 -29.41 -7.66 16.99
N THR A 110 -30.04 -6.50 17.16
CA THR A 110 -31.14 -6.33 18.11
C THR A 110 -32.31 -7.20 17.70
#